data_AF-A0A2M7WR94-F1
#
_entry.id   AF-A0A2M7WR94-F1
#
_cell.length_a   1.000
_cell.length_b   1.000
_cell.length_c   1.000
_cell.angle_alpha   90.00
_cell.angle_beta   90.00
_cell.angle_gamma   90.00
#
_symmetry.space_group_name_H-M   'P 1'
#
loop_
_entity.id
_entity.type
_entity.pdbx_description
1 polymer ?
#
loop_
_entity_poly.entity_id
_entity_poly.type
_entity_poly.pdbx_seq_one_letter_code
_entity_poly.pdbx_strand_id
1 'polypeptide(L)'
;MLKRGDRISILPQYRNPGEEQFIWVVAGDEEKGRVDISPLNSGLSFIPIETVPAYMVKAKRTDSGRKISIFEGPLKGLRKKLS
;
A
#
# COMPACT_ATOMS: atom_id res chain seq x y z
N MET A 1 -4.83 -12.28 3.25
CA MET A 1 -5.13 -11.08 4.05
C MET A 1 -3.93 -10.17 4.09
N LEU A 2 -4.09 -8.92 3.64
CA LEU A 2 -3.09 -7.86 3.62
C LEU A 2 -3.02 -7.17 4.98
N LYS A 3 -1.82 -6.75 5.37
CA LYS A 3 -1.57 -6.08 6.64
C LYS A 3 -0.90 -4.74 6.41
N ARG A 4 -1.14 -3.80 7.32
CA ARG A 4 -0.48 -2.49 7.30
C ARG A 4 1.03 -2.65 7.12
N GLY A 5 1.59 -1.87 6.20
CA GLY A 5 2.99 -1.91 5.82
C GLY A 5 3.31 -2.88 4.68
N ASP A 6 2.42 -3.81 4.31
CA ASP A 6 2.66 -4.70 3.17
C ASP A 6 2.89 -3.88 1.89
N ARG A 7 3.98 -4.16 1.18
CA ARG A 7 4.22 -3.61 -0.15
C ARG A 7 3.36 -4.36 -1.15
N ILE A 8 2.70 -3.63 -2.03
CA ILE A 8 1.78 -4.20 -3.00
C ILE A 8 2.07 -3.72 -4.43
N SER A 9 1.38 -4.32 -5.39
CA SER A 9 1.17 -3.77 -6.72
C SER A 9 -0.31 -3.84 -7.05
N ILE A 10 -0.85 -2.78 -7.64
CA ILE A 10 -2.16 -2.80 -8.26
C ILE A 10 -2.06 -3.70 -9.50
N LEU A 11 -3.02 -4.60 -9.68
CA LEU A 11 -3.02 -5.50 -10.84
C LEU A 11 -3.20 -4.68 -12.13
N PRO A 12 -2.58 -5.07 -13.25
CA PRO A 12 -2.54 -4.25 -14.46
C PRO A 12 -3.90 -3.79 -14.97
N GLN A 13 -4.95 -4.60 -14.84
CA GLN A 13 -6.29 -4.30 -15.32
C GLN A 13 -7.06 -3.27 -14.47
N TYR A 14 -6.59 -2.98 -13.25
CA TYR A 14 -7.20 -1.99 -12.35
C TYR A 14 -6.31 -0.76 -12.13
N ARG A 15 -5.14 -0.74 -12.78
CA ARG A 15 -4.11 0.28 -12.60
C ARG A 15 -4.26 1.36 -13.65
N ASN A 16 -4.23 2.62 -13.24
CA ASN A 16 -4.21 3.75 -14.16
C ASN A 16 -2.81 3.96 -14.76
N PRO A 17 -2.71 4.50 -15.99
CA PRO A 17 -1.42 4.86 -16.56
C PRO A 17 -0.59 5.78 -15.64
N GLY A 18 0.68 5.44 -15.41
CA GLY A 18 1.60 6.20 -14.57
C GLY A 18 1.69 5.68 -13.13
N GLU A 19 0.73 4.89 -12.65
CA GLU A 19 0.75 4.36 -11.28
C GLU A 19 1.83 3.29 -11.04
N GLU A 20 2.39 2.73 -12.12
CA GLU A 20 3.50 1.78 -12.06
C GLU A 20 4.80 2.37 -11.49
N GLN A 21 4.92 3.70 -11.50
CA GLN A 21 6.09 4.40 -10.99
C GLN A 21 6.08 4.53 -9.46
N PHE A 22 4.94 4.28 -8.81
CA PHE A 22 4.80 4.42 -7.38
C PHE A 22 5.10 3.13 -6.60
N ILE A 23 5.65 3.32 -5.42
CA ILE A 23 5.80 2.29 -4.39
C ILE A 23 4.53 2.31 -3.55
N TRP A 24 3.63 1.37 -3.84
CA TRP A 24 2.38 1.22 -3.11
C TRP A 24 2.54 0.37 -1.86
N VAL A 25 1.96 0.84 -0.76
CA VAL A 25 1.94 0.16 0.53
C VAL A 25 0.54 0.17 1.12
N VAL A 26 0.25 -0.83 1.92
CA VAL A 26 -0.99 -0.95 2.66
C VAL A 26 -0.96 0.00 3.87
N ALA A 27 -1.89 0.93 3.95
CA ALA A 27 -1.99 1.96 4.99
C ALA A 27 -2.76 1.50 6.24
N GLY A 28 -3.72 0.59 6.06
CA GLY A 28 -4.53 -0.05 7.12
C GLY A 28 -4.72 -1.53 6.86
N ASP A 29 -4.99 -2.32 7.90
CA ASP A 29 -5.23 -3.76 7.72
C ASP A 29 -6.41 -4.03 6.79
N GLU A 30 -6.36 -5.13 6.04
CA GLU A 30 -7.49 -5.53 5.19
C GLU A 30 -8.72 -5.85 6.06
N GLU A 31 -9.84 -5.22 5.74
CA GLU A 31 -11.12 -5.42 6.42
C GLU A 31 -12.24 -5.59 5.40
N LYS A 32 -13.07 -6.63 5.58
CA LYS A 32 -14.25 -6.91 4.74
C LYS A 32 -13.93 -6.95 3.23
N GLY A 33 -12.76 -7.48 2.87
CA GLY A 33 -12.30 -7.58 1.48
C GLY A 33 -11.89 -6.26 0.84
N ARG A 34 -11.66 -5.21 1.65
CA ARG A 34 -11.14 -3.91 1.22
C ARG A 34 -9.84 -3.59 1.95
N VAL A 35 -9.03 -2.74 1.34
CA VAL A 35 -7.72 -2.35 1.88
C VAL A 35 -7.43 -0.90 1.51
N ASP A 36 -6.88 -0.18 2.47
CA ASP A 36 -6.38 1.18 2.25
C ASP A 36 -4.94 1.11 1.75
N ILE A 37 -4.65 1.82 0.66
CA ILE A 37 -3.34 1.84 0.01
C ILE A 37 -2.84 3.27 -0.15
N SER A 38 -1.52 3.43 -0.22
CA SER A 38 -0.89 4.74 -0.30
C SER A 38 0.42 4.69 -1.09
N PRO A 39 0.73 5.71 -1.94
CA PRO A 39 1.97 5.79 -2.69
C PRO A 39 3.07 6.47 -1.85
N LEU A 40 4.09 5.69 -1.47
CA LEU A 40 5.14 6.10 -0.54
C LEU A 40 6.13 7.13 -1.15
N ASN A 41 6.39 7.06 -2.45
CA ASN A 41 7.33 7.91 -3.18
C ASN A 41 6.63 9.00 -4.01
N SER A 42 5.42 9.40 -3.64
CA SER A 42 4.66 10.43 -4.37
C SER A 42 5.29 11.82 -4.33
N GLY A 43 6.16 12.10 -3.35
CA GLY A 43 6.77 13.43 -3.16
C GLY A 43 5.80 14.50 -2.66
N LEU A 44 4.56 14.11 -2.34
CA LEU A 44 3.52 15.02 -1.86
C LEU A 44 3.67 15.28 -0.36
N SER A 45 3.44 16.52 0.06
CA SER A 45 3.41 16.91 1.47
C SER A 45 2.27 16.23 2.25
N PHE A 46 1.20 15.85 1.55
CA PHE A 46 0.08 15.09 2.07
C PHE A 46 -0.05 13.81 1.26
N ILE A 47 0.17 12.67 1.91
CA ILE A 47 0.17 11.38 1.24
C ILE A 47 -1.29 10.93 1.05
N PRO A 48 -1.75 10.71 -0.19
CA PRO A 48 -3.11 10.26 -0.44
C PRO A 48 -3.30 8.82 0.07
N ILE A 49 -4.51 8.53 0.51
CA ILE A 49 -4.97 7.19 0.89
C ILE A 49 -6.16 6.86 -0.02
N GLU A 50 -6.14 5.66 -0.59
CA GLU A 50 -7.22 5.15 -1.42
C GLU A 50 -7.71 3.81 -0.87
N THR A 51 -9.03 3.62 -0.78
CA THR A 51 -9.64 2.35 -0.38
C THR A 51 -10.03 1.54 -1.61
N VAL A 52 -9.40 0.39 -1.81
CA VAL A 52 -9.65 -0.50 -2.96
C VAL A 52 -10.14 -1.88 -2.51
N PRO A 53 -10.89 -2.63 -3.34
CA PRO A 53 -11.12 -4.04 -3.11
C PRO A 53 -9.81 -4.83 -3.10
N ALA A 54 -9.63 -5.73 -2.14
CA ALA A 54 -8.38 -6.47 -1.92
C ALA A 54 -7.99 -7.34 -3.12
N TYR A 55 -8.95 -7.78 -3.94
CA TYR A 55 -8.68 -8.53 -5.17
C TYR A 55 -7.96 -7.69 -6.25
N MET A 56 -7.99 -6.36 -6.16
CA MET A 56 -7.35 -5.48 -7.14
C MET A 56 -5.83 -5.37 -6.96
N VAL A 57 -5.31 -5.84 -5.83
CA VAL A 57 -3.89 -5.67 -5.48
C VAL A 57 -3.24 -7.01 -5.15
N LYS A 58 -1.92 -7.06 -5.28
CA LYS A 58 -1.12 -8.24 -4.95
C LYS A 58 0.04 -7.84 -4.05
N ALA A 59 0.19 -8.55 -2.93
CA ALA A 59 1.36 -8.39 -2.05
C ALA A 59 2.64 -8.76 -2.80
N LYS A 60 3.64 -7.89 -2.73
CA LYS A 60 5.01 -8.20 -3.15
C LYS A 60 5.61 -9.21 -2.17
N ARG A 61 6.42 -10.12 -2.70
CA ARG A 61 7.06 -11.19 -1.94
C ARG A 61 8.54 -11.27 -2.29
N THR A 62 9.34 -11.74 -1.33
CA THR A 62 10.74 -12.15 -1.54
C THR A 62 10.79 -13.44 -2.35
N ASP A 63 11.98 -13.82 -2.83
CA ASP A 63 12.19 -15.09 -3.52
C ASP A 63 11.85 -16.30 -2.63
N SER A 64 12.02 -16.16 -1.32
CA SER A 64 11.61 -17.14 -0.32
C SER A 64 10.09 -17.17 -0.06
N GLY A 65 9.29 -16.40 -0.82
CA GLY A 65 7.83 -16.34 -0.71
C GLY A 65 7.28 -15.52 0.45
N ARG A 66 8.13 -14.88 1.28
CA ARG A 66 7.68 -14.04 2.41
C ARG A 66 7.17 -12.70 1.88
N LYS A 67 6.15 -12.12 2.50
CA LYS A 67 5.69 -10.77 2.13
C LYS A 67 6.78 -9.75 2.41
N ILE A 68 6.89 -8.79 1.50
CA ILE A 68 7.72 -7.61 1.71
C ILE A 68 6.86 -6.58 2.44
N SER A 69 7.26 -6.21 3.65
CA SER A 69 6.57 -5.22 4.46
C SER A 69 7.53 -4.09 4.82
N ILE A 70 7.05 -2.86 4.76
CA ILE A 70 7.79 -1.64 5.05
C ILE A 70 7.22 -1.06 6.34
N PHE A 71 7.97 -1.19 7.43
CA PHE A 71 7.57 -0.72 8.76
C PHE A 71 8.28 0.59 9.17
N GLU A 72 9.34 1.00 8.46
CA GLU A 72 10.12 2.21 8.76
C GLU A 72 10.22 3.15 7.55
N GLY A 73 10.39 4.46 7.81
CA GLY A 73 10.43 5.52 6.79
C GLY A 73 9.22 6.48 6.86
N PRO A 74 8.79 7.13 5.76
CA PRO A 74 7.72 8.14 5.76
C PRO A 74 6.36 7.66 6.31
N LEU A 75 6.17 6.34 6.47
CA LEU A 75 5.02 5.74 7.14
C LEU A 75 4.99 5.97 8.66
N LYS A 76 6.09 6.38 9.28
CA LYS A 76 6.15 6.74 10.71
C LYS A 76 5.30 8.00 11.01
N GLY A 77 5.10 8.88 10.02
CA GLY A 77 4.25 10.08 10.11
C GLY A 77 2.75 9.80 10.11
N LEU A 78 2.31 8.69 9.50
CA LEU A 78 0.91 8.24 9.51
C LEU A 78 0.44 7.72 10.88
N ARG A 79 1.33 7.65 11.89
CA ARG A 79 0.97 7.29 13.27
C ARG A 79 0.39 8.46 14.08
N LYS A 80 0.52 9.71 13.63
CA LYS A 80 0.35 10.89 14.52
C LYS A 80 -0.93 11.72 14.36
N LYS A 81 -1.86 11.34 13.47
CA LYS A 81 -3.06 12.15 13.17
C LYS A 81 -4.41 11.57 13.65
N LEU A 82 -4.40 10.53 14.49
CA LEU A 82 -5.62 9.94 15.07
C LEU A 82 -5.54 9.83 16.60
N SER A 83 -4.98 10.85 17.26
CA SER A 83 -5.04 11.05 18.71
C SER A 83 -5.74 12.37 19.01
#